data_AF-A0A967LW89-F1
#
_entry.id   AF-A0A967LW89-F1
#
_cell.length_a   1.000
_cell.length_b   1.000
_cell.length_c   1.000
_cell.angle_alpha   90.00
_cell.angle_beta   90.00
_cell.angle_gamma   90.00
#
_symmetry.space_group_name_H-M   'P 1'
#
loop_
_entity.id
_entity.type
_entity.pdbx_description
1 polymer ?
#
loop_
_entity_poly.entity_id
_entity_poly.type
_entity_poly.pdbx_seq_one_letter_code
_entity_poly.pdbx_strand_id
1 'polypeptide(L)'
;MPLNFFDATFDNQKAALRLHRYPPAAQARKPNQLGAGAHTDFGWITILAQDGLGGLEIETASGRWVRVAPRPGALVINLGDLVTRWTNGL
;
A
#
# COMPACT_ATOMS: atom_id res chain seq x y z
N MET A 1 9.84 21.69 9.56
CA MET A 1 8.46 21.69 10.09
C MET A 1 8.52 21.35 11.58
N PRO A 2 7.70 21.95 12.46
CA PRO A 2 7.65 21.57 13.87
C PRO A 2 7.27 20.09 14.06
N LEU A 3 7.72 19.47 15.15
CA LEU A 3 7.49 18.04 15.44
C LEU A 3 5.99 17.67 15.46
N ASN A 4 5.17 18.57 15.97
CA ASN A 4 3.74 18.40 16.22
C ASN A 4 2.85 18.96 15.09
N PHE A 5 3.42 19.30 13.93
CA PHE A 5 2.68 19.99 12.88
C PHE A 5 1.45 19.22 12.38
N PHE A 6 1.52 17.88 12.38
CA PHE A 6 0.43 17.04 11.90
C PHE A 6 -0.62 16.73 12.98
N ASP A 7 -0.34 16.97 14.26
CA ASP A 7 -1.18 16.52 15.38
C ASP A 7 -2.64 16.97 15.23
N ALA A 8 -2.86 18.25 14.94
CA ALA A 8 -4.20 18.81 14.74
C ALA A 8 -4.90 18.27 13.48
N THR A 9 -4.15 17.82 12.48
CA THR A 9 -4.72 17.21 11.28
C THR A 9 -5.22 15.79 11.57
N PHE A 10 -4.57 15.09 12.51
CA PHE A 10 -4.90 13.71 12.84
C PHE A 10 -5.85 13.56 14.04
N ASP A 11 -6.26 14.66 14.67
CA ASP A 11 -7.28 14.65 15.71
C ASP A 11 -8.63 14.16 15.14
N ASN A 12 -9.18 13.09 15.71
CA ASN A 12 -10.42 12.43 15.29
C ASN A 12 -10.46 11.87 13.84
N GLN A 13 -9.32 11.40 13.30
CA GLN A 13 -9.29 10.77 11.98
C GLN A 13 -9.96 9.40 11.93
N LYS A 14 -10.55 9.09 10.76
CA LYS A 14 -11.16 7.78 10.51
C LYS A 14 -10.19 6.88 9.77
N ALA A 15 -9.95 5.70 10.33
CA ALA A 15 -9.22 4.64 9.65
C ALA A 15 -10.21 3.65 9.01
N ALA A 16 -9.83 3.12 7.84
CA ALA A 16 -10.50 1.98 7.23
C ALA A 16 -9.62 0.74 7.41
N LEU A 17 -10.19 -0.34 7.95
CA LEU A 17 -9.53 -1.64 7.99
C LEU A 17 -10.03 -2.50 6.83
N ARG A 18 -9.10 -3.07 6.07
CA ARG A 18 -9.41 -4.00 4.98
C ARG A 18 -8.72 -5.33 5.25
N LEU A 19 -9.49 -6.40 5.28
CA LEU A 19 -8.99 -7.77 5.43
C LEU A 19 -9.07 -8.47 4.07
N HIS A 20 -7.92 -8.91 3.58
CA HIS A 20 -7.81 -9.57 2.29
C HIS A 20 -7.48 -11.05 2.43
N ARG A 21 -8.17 -11.87 1.64
CA ARG A 21 -7.79 -13.26 1.38
C ARG A 21 -7.81 -13.49 -0.12
N TYR A 22 -6.64 -13.70 -0.71
CA TYR A 22 -6.52 -14.06 -2.12
C TYR A 22 -6.55 -15.58 -2.24
N PRO A 23 -7.49 -16.16 -3.01
CA PRO A 23 -7.51 -17.60 -3.23
C PRO A 23 -6.29 -18.05 -4.06
N PRO A 24 -5.84 -19.30 -3.92
CA PRO A 24 -4.81 -19.87 -4.79
C PRO A 24 -5.17 -19.70 -6.26
N ALA A 25 -4.17 -19.48 -7.10
CA ALA A 25 -4.36 -19.44 -8.54
C ALA A 25 -4.89 -20.79 -9.04
N ALA A 26 -5.94 -20.78 -9.87
CA ALA A 26 -6.34 -21.97 -10.60
C ALA A 26 -5.24 -22.39 -11.60
N GLN A 27 -5.14 -23.69 -11.87
CA GLN A 27 -4.13 -24.25 -12.80
C GLN A 27 -4.17 -23.59 -14.19
N ALA A 28 -5.36 -23.17 -14.65
CA ALA A 28 -5.55 -22.41 -15.89
C ALA A 28 -5.78 -20.92 -15.60
N ARG A 29 -4.72 -20.17 -15.29
CA ARG A 29 -4.78 -18.70 -15.20
C ARG A 29 -4.96 -18.12 -16.61
N LYS A 30 -5.91 -17.20 -16.76
CA LYS A 30 -5.98 -16.38 -17.97
C LYS A 30 -4.77 -15.42 -18.00
N PRO A 31 -4.25 -15.05 -19.19
CA PRO A 31 -3.27 -13.98 -19.30
C PRO A 31 -3.76 -12.72 -18.57
N ASN A 32 -2.87 -12.05 -17.85
CA ASN A 32 -3.15 -10.82 -17.08
C ASN A 32 -4.23 -10.96 -15.99
N GLN A 33 -4.46 -12.17 -15.47
CA GLN A 33 -5.34 -12.37 -14.31
C GLN A 33 -4.63 -11.97 -13.00
N LEU A 34 -4.82 -10.73 -12.58
CA LEU A 34 -4.27 -10.15 -11.35
C LEU A 34 -5.16 -10.43 -10.13
N GLY A 35 -4.55 -10.60 -8.95
CA GLY A 35 -5.27 -10.67 -7.68
C GLY A 35 -5.82 -9.31 -7.24
N ALA A 36 -5.00 -8.27 -7.42
CA ALA A 36 -5.38 -6.87 -7.34
C ALA A 36 -4.69 -6.12 -8.49
N GLY A 37 -5.42 -5.22 -9.17
CA GLY A 37 -4.85 -4.39 -10.22
C GLY A 37 -3.94 -3.30 -9.67
N ALA A 38 -3.14 -2.67 -10.54
CA ALA A 38 -2.36 -1.49 -10.19
C ALA A 38 -3.27 -0.35 -9.71
N HIS A 39 -2.93 0.26 -8.58
CA HIS A 39 -3.65 1.39 -7.99
C HIS A 39 -2.77 2.13 -6.99
N THR A 40 -3.18 3.35 -6.65
CA THR A 40 -2.71 4.09 -5.47
C THR A 40 -3.75 4.01 -4.36
N ASP A 41 -3.30 4.19 -3.12
CA ASP A 41 -4.20 4.33 -1.99
C ASP A 41 -4.60 5.79 -1.84
N PHE A 42 -5.90 6.04 -1.66
CA PHE A 42 -6.43 7.40 -1.56
C PHE A 42 -5.93 8.15 -0.31
N GLY A 43 -5.74 7.46 0.82
CA GLY A 43 -5.54 8.08 2.13
C GLY A 43 -4.17 8.73 2.35
N TRP A 44 -3.83 8.97 3.63
CA TRP A 44 -2.51 9.47 4.01
C TRP A 44 -1.45 8.38 4.02
N ILE A 45 -1.69 7.36 4.84
CA ILE A 45 -0.77 6.27 5.08
C ILE A 45 -1.57 4.97 5.05
N THR A 46 -1.03 3.97 4.37
CA THR A 46 -1.46 2.58 4.51
C THR A 46 -0.41 1.83 5.33
N ILE A 47 -0.90 1.07 6.31
CA ILE A 47 -0.11 0.15 7.11
C ILE A 47 -0.54 -1.25 6.71
N LEU A 48 0.33 -1.96 5.99
CA LEU A 48 0.02 -3.25 5.40
C LEU A 48 0.82 -4.36 6.09
N ALA A 49 0.11 -5.27 6.74
CA ALA A 49 0.64 -6.55 7.17
C ALA A 49 0.48 -7.59 6.05
N GLN A 50 1.51 -8.39 5.83
CA GLN A 50 1.52 -9.46 4.83
C GLN A 50 1.66 -10.83 5.51
N ASP A 51 1.11 -11.86 4.88
CA ASP A 51 1.46 -13.24 5.21
C ASP A 51 2.82 -13.63 4.60
N GLY A 52 3.22 -14.89 4.75
CA GLY A 52 4.48 -15.40 4.21
C GLY A 52 4.46 -15.76 2.71
N LEU A 53 3.32 -15.61 2.00
CA LEU A 53 3.19 -16.08 0.62
C LEU A 53 3.70 -15.07 -0.42
N GLY A 54 3.63 -13.78 -0.10
CA GLY A 54 4.05 -12.69 -1.00
C GLY A 54 3.00 -12.34 -2.06
N GLY A 55 3.46 -11.77 -3.17
CA GLY A 55 2.59 -11.33 -4.29
C GLY A 55 2.36 -9.82 -4.36
N LEU A 56 2.84 -9.04 -3.38
CA LEU A 56 2.86 -7.58 -3.48
C LEU A 56 3.98 -7.13 -4.41
N GLU A 57 3.63 -6.25 -5.35
CA GLU A 57 4.56 -5.55 -6.22
C GLU A 57 4.27 -4.05 -6.14
N ILE A 58 5.32 -3.23 -6.18
CA ILE A 58 5.23 -1.77 -6.20
C ILE A 58 5.86 -1.23 -7.48
N GLU A 59 5.27 -0.20 -8.04
CA GLU A 59 5.86 0.54 -9.15
C GLU A 59 6.77 1.65 -8.63
N THR A 60 8.02 1.65 -9.08
CA THR A 60 8.99 2.71 -8.75
C THR A 60 8.77 3.93 -9.62
N ALA A 61 9.35 5.08 -9.24
CA ALA A 61 9.27 6.31 -10.03
C ALA A 61 9.80 6.18 -11.47
N SER A 62 10.63 5.17 -11.76
CA SER A 62 11.09 4.87 -13.11
C SER A 62 10.14 3.97 -13.91
N GLY A 63 8.92 3.71 -13.42
CA GLY A 63 7.93 2.81 -14.03
C GLY A 63 8.28 1.31 -13.91
N ARG A 64 9.25 0.95 -13.08
CA ARG A 64 9.66 -0.45 -12.89
C ARG A 64 8.93 -1.06 -11.71
N TRP A 65 8.34 -2.23 -11.92
CA TRP A 65 7.74 -3.05 -10.88
C TRP A 65 8.79 -3.80 -10.05
N VAL A 66 8.64 -3.76 -8.73
CA VAL A 66 9.53 -4.39 -7.76
C VAL A 66 8.71 -5.23 -6.79
N ARG A 67 9.15 -6.47 -6.56
CA ARG A 67 8.53 -7.36 -5.56
C ARG A 67 8.87 -6.94 -4.15
N VAL A 68 7.87 -6.88 -3.30
CA VAL A 68 8.04 -6.68 -1.86
C VAL A 68 7.95 -8.04 -1.18
N ALA A 69 9.12 -8.62 -0.90
CA ALA A 69 9.21 -9.89 -0.19
C ALA A 69 8.67 -9.74 1.25
N PRO A 70 7.76 -10.61 1.72
CA PRO A 70 7.32 -10.59 3.09
C PRO A 70 8.47 -10.75 4.08
N ARG A 71 8.42 -10.01 5.18
CA ARG A 71 9.39 -10.11 6.27
C ARG A 71 8.66 -10.35 7.59
N PRO A 72 8.94 -11.45 8.31
CA PRO A 72 8.35 -11.71 9.61
C PRO A 72 8.55 -10.54 10.57
N GLY A 73 7.47 -10.11 11.22
CA GLY A 73 7.47 -8.98 12.17
C GLY A 73 7.58 -7.59 11.53
N ALA A 74 7.59 -7.48 10.20
CA ALA A 74 7.61 -6.20 9.50
C ALA A 74 6.22 -5.79 9.00
N LEU A 75 6.02 -4.47 8.88
CA LEU A 75 4.88 -3.86 8.21
C LEU A 75 5.39 -3.08 7.00
N VAL A 76 4.63 -3.13 5.91
CA VAL A 76 4.86 -2.25 4.76
C VAL A 76 4.09 -0.97 5.02
N ILE A 77 4.79 0.17 4.92
CA ILE A 77 4.20 1.50 5.04
C ILE A 77 4.29 2.17 3.67
N ASN A 78 3.17 2.62 3.12
CA ASN A 78 3.16 3.46 1.92
C ASN A 78 2.37 4.74 2.16
N LEU A 79 2.80 5.80 1.47
CA LEU A 79 2.12 7.08 1.43
C LEU A 79 1.06 7.02 0.33
N GLY A 80 -0.13 7.54 0.63
CA GLY A 80 -1.21 7.63 -0.35
C GLY A 80 -1.31 9.01 -0.99
N ASP A 81 -2.34 9.16 -1.83
CA ASP A 81 -2.53 10.33 -2.69
C ASP A 81 -2.67 11.64 -1.91
N LEU A 82 -3.24 11.59 -0.70
CA LEU A 82 -3.36 12.80 0.13
C LEU A 82 -2.00 13.35 0.54
N VAL A 83 -0.99 12.51 0.78
CA VAL A 83 0.36 13.00 1.11
C VAL A 83 0.96 13.67 -0.11
N THR A 84 0.92 13.03 -1.27
CA THR A 84 1.40 13.63 -2.53
C THR A 84 0.74 14.98 -2.78
N ARG A 85 -0.57 15.10 -2.56
CA ARG A 85 -1.29 16.37 -2.71
C ARG A 85 -0.84 17.41 -1.68
N TRP A 86 -0.68 17.01 -0.43
CA TRP A 86 -0.32 17.90 0.68
C TRP A 86 1.12 18.42 0.55
N THR A 87 2.05 17.56 0.13
CA THR A 87 3.46 17.93 -0.10
C THR A 87 3.67 18.60 -1.45
N ASN A 88 2.61 18.77 -2.25
CA ASN A 88 2.67 19.30 -3.60
C ASN A 88 3.65 18.53 -4.51
N GLY A 89 3.68 17.20 -4.38
CA GLY A 89 4.50 16.30 -5.19
C GLY A 89 5.98 16.27 -4.84
N LEU A 90 6.38 16.82 -3.68
CA LEU A 90 7.72 16.64 -3.10
C LEU A 90 8.00 15.18 -2.73
#